data_AF-A0A8T3SZZ5-F1
#
_entry.id   AF-A0A8T3SZZ5-F1
#
_cell.length_a   1.000
_cell.length_b   1.000
_cell.length_c   1.000
_cell.angle_alpha   90.00
_cell.angle_beta   90.00
_cell.angle_gamma   90.00
#
_symmetry.space_group_name_H-M   'P 1'
#
loop_
_entity.id
_entity.type
_entity.pdbx_description
1 polymer ?
#
loop_
_entity_poly.entity_id
_entity_poly.type
_entity_poly.pdbx_seq_one_letter_code
_entity_poly.pdbx_strand_id
1 'polypeptide(L)'
;MPIPIGLLTAAAASDLAHLITGDGFFARMSRWLVGGGIAGGLMAAGLGIIDFATIRAARGPMGIAHAGGNAAILGMSGLSLLLRQRSARRVPATALGLSAAAAAMLTITGWLGGELAFRKGIGVVPPPQR
;
A
#
# COMPACT_ATOMS: atom_id res chain seq x y z
N MET A 1 10.18 0.92 -2.00
CA MET A 1 9.96 -0.41 -1.38
C MET A 1 8.77 -1.09 -2.03
N PRO A 2 8.95 -2.12 -2.88
CA PRO A 2 7.84 -2.77 -3.59
C PRO A 2 7.00 -3.73 -2.72
N ILE A 3 7.49 -4.08 -1.52
CA ILE A 3 6.86 -5.09 -0.64
C ILE A 3 5.41 -4.74 -0.27
N PRO A 4 5.07 -3.53 0.24
CA PRO A 4 3.70 -3.22 0.62
C PRO A 4 2.74 -3.24 -0.57
N ILE A 5 3.21 -2.74 -1.73
CA ILE A 5 2.46 -2.74 -2.98
C ILE A 5 2.11 -4.17 -3.39
N GLY A 6 3.09 -5.07 -3.39
CA GLY A 6 2.90 -6.48 -3.72
C GLY A 6 1.91 -7.17 -2.78
N LEU A 7 2.05 -6.99 -1.46
CA LEU A 7 1.19 -7.62 -0.47
C LEU A 7 -0.26 -7.13 -0.54
N LEU A 8 -0.48 -5.82 -0.67
CA LEU A 8 -1.83 -5.26 -0.76
C LEU A 8 -2.50 -5.56 -2.11
N THR A 9 -1.73 -5.64 -3.19
CA THR A 9 -2.24 -6.08 -4.51
C THR A 9 -2.62 -7.57 -4.47
N ALA A 10 -1.77 -8.41 -3.87
CA ALA A 10 -2.06 -9.83 -3.67
C ALA A 10 -3.27 -10.03 -2.74
N ALA A 11 -3.47 -9.15 -1.75
CA ALA A 11 -4.66 -9.19 -0.89
C ALA A 11 -5.94 -8.97 -1.70
N ALA A 12 -5.96 -7.98 -2.60
CA ALA A 12 -7.10 -7.74 -3.48
C ALA A 12 -7.34 -8.90 -4.46
N ALA A 13 -6.29 -9.52 -5.00
CA ALA A 13 -6.40 -10.72 -5.83
C ALA A 13 -6.97 -11.91 -5.04
N SER A 14 -6.53 -12.09 -3.80
CA SER A 14 -7.06 -13.10 -2.88
C SER A 14 -8.53 -12.85 -2.54
N ASP A 15 -8.92 -11.59 -2.36
CA ASP A 15 -10.31 -11.21 -2.13
C ASP A 15 -11.21 -11.55 -3.33
N LEU A 16 -10.72 -11.30 -4.55
CA LEU A 16 -11.42 -11.70 -5.78
C LEU A 16 -11.55 -13.23 -5.87
N ALA A 17 -10.50 -13.97 -5.53
CA ALA A 17 -10.55 -15.43 -5.49
C ALA A 17 -11.57 -15.94 -4.45
N HIS A 18 -11.68 -15.29 -3.28
CA HIS A 18 -12.71 -15.60 -2.29
C HIS A 18 -14.12 -15.38 -2.84
N LEU A 19 -14.35 -14.29 -3.58
CA LEU A 19 -15.65 -14.00 -4.21
C LEU A 19 -16.04 -15.04 -5.27
N ILE A 20 -15.08 -15.49 -6.08
CA ILE A 20 -15.32 -16.45 -7.16
C ILE A 20 -15.53 -17.87 -6.61
N THR A 21 -14.73 -18.27 -5.62
CA THR A 21 -14.68 -19.67 -5.15
C THR A 21 -15.55 -19.94 -3.92
N GLY A 22 -15.85 -18.91 -3.12
CA GLY A 22 -16.45 -19.06 -1.80
C GLY A 22 -15.54 -19.70 -0.75
N ASP A 23 -14.27 -20.01 -1.08
CA ASP A 23 -13.37 -20.70 -0.16
C ASP A 23 -12.84 -19.74 0.92
N GLY A 24 -13.06 -20.10 2.18
CA GLY A 24 -12.55 -19.36 3.34
C GLY A 24 -11.03 -19.36 3.46
N PHE A 25 -10.29 -20.19 2.71
CA PHE A 25 -8.82 -20.10 2.58
C PHE A 25 -8.40 -18.72 2.11
N PHE A 26 -8.98 -18.22 1.02
CA PHE A 26 -8.64 -16.92 0.45
C PHE A 26 -8.98 -15.76 1.40
N ALA A 27 -10.03 -15.90 2.21
CA ALA A 27 -10.35 -14.92 3.27
C ALA A 27 -9.33 -14.89 4.42
N ARG A 28 -8.70 -16.03 4.74
CA ARG A 28 -7.59 -16.10 5.70
C ARG A 28 -6.31 -15.52 5.10
N MET A 29 -6.02 -15.89 3.85
CA MET A 29 -4.84 -15.42 3.12
C MET A 29 -4.86 -13.89 2.96
N SER A 30 -5.97 -13.30 2.51
CA SER A 30 -6.08 -11.85 2.35
C SER A 30 -5.92 -11.09 3.66
N ARG A 31 -6.39 -11.63 4.80
CA ARG A 31 -6.12 -11.03 6.12
C ARG A 31 -4.63 -10.92 6.44
N TRP A 32 -3.86 -11.98 6.24
CA TRP A 32 -2.42 -11.96 6.48
C TRP A 32 -1.68 -11.05 5.49
N LEU A 33 -2.09 -11.05 4.23
CA LEU A 33 -1.54 -10.16 3.20
C LEU A 33 -1.79 -8.68 3.53
N VAL A 34 -3.01 -8.32 3.96
CA VAL A 34 -3.32 -6.95 4.41
C VAL A 34 -2.48 -6.60 5.64
N GLY A 35 -2.40 -7.49 6.64
CA GLY A 35 -1.59 -7.25 7.84
C GLY A 35 -0.11 -7.02 7.53
N GLY A 36 0.49 -7.88 6.70
CA GLY A 36 1.87 -7.74 6.25
C GLY A 36 2.08 -6.48 5.40
N GLY A 37 1.12 -6.15 4.53
CA GLY A 37 1.14 -4.94 3.71
C GLY A 37 1.13 -3.67 4.55
N ILE A 38 0.30 -3.63 5.61
CA ILE A 38 0.28 -2.52 6.57
C ILE A 38 1.61 -2.42 7.30
N ALA A 39 2.14 -3.54 7.83
CA ALA A 39 3.41 -3.53 8.56
C ALA A 39 4.56 -3.00 7.67
N GLY A 40 4.69 -3.53 6.45
CA GLY A 40 5.69 -3.04 5.50
C GLY A 40 5.45 -1.60 5.08
N GLY A 41 4.19 -1.18 4.93
CA GLY A 41 3.83 0.18 4.56
C GLY A 41 4.15 1.19 5.66
N LEU A 42 3.97 0.83 6.94
CA LEU A 42 4.37 1.66 8.08
C LEU A 42 5.90 1.82 8.15
N MET A 43 6.65 0.74 7.91
CA MET A 43 8.12 0.83 7.81
C MET A 43 8.54 1.75 6.66
N ALA A 44 7.91 1.62 5.49
CA ALA A 44 8.17 2.48 4.35
C ALA A 44 7.80 3.94 4.61
N ALA A 45 6.69 4.19 5.32
CA ALA A 45 6.27 5.53 5.72
C ALA A 45 7.30 6.18 6.65
N GLY A 46 7.91 5.43 7.58
CA GLY A 46 8.99 5.92 8.43
C GLY A 46 10.18 6.45 7.61
N LEU A 47 10.64 5.70 6.61
CA LEU A 47 11.70 6.14 5.71
C LEU A 47 11.26 7.34 4.86
N GLY A 48 10.04 7.31 4.32
CA GLY A 48 9.50 8.40 3.52
C GLY A 48 9.32 9.70 4.30
N ILE A 49 9.03 9.64 5.60
CA ILE A 49 8.97 10.83 6.47
C ILE A 49 10.34 11.47 6.62
N ILE A 50 11.41 10.68 6.75
CA ILE A 50 12.78 11.19 6.81
C ILE A 50 13.12 11.92 5.51
N ASP A 51 12.83 11.30 4.35
CA ASP A 51 13.02 11.93 3.04
C ASP A 51 12.21 13.23 2.90
N PHE A 52 10.94 13.21 3.31
CA PHE A 52 10.06 14.38 3.24
C PHE A 52 10.52 15.53 4.16
N ALA A 53 11.10 15.21 5.32
CA ALA A 53 11.62 16.20 6.25
C ALA A 53 12.97 16.79 5.80
N THR A 54 13.83 15.97 5.20
CA THR A 54 15.22 16.35 4.89
C THR A 54 15.41 16.86 3.46
N ILE A 55 14.63 16.37 2.50
CA ILE A 55 14.82 16.67 1.07
C ILE A 55 13.78 17.69 0.61
N ARG A 56 14.23 18.89 0.20
CA ARG A 56 13.32 19.96 -0.27
C ARG A 56 12.46 19.52 -1.46
N ALA A 57 13.03 18.76 -2.39
CA ALA A 57 12.30 18.25 -3.56
C ALA A 57 11.15 17.29 -3.20
N ALA A 58 11.26 16.58 -2.07
CA ALA A 58 10.21 15.67 -1.58
C ALA A 58 8.95 16.39 -1.11
N ARG A 59 9.03 17.69 -0.78
CA ARG A 59 7.89 18.50 -0.34
C ARG A 59 7.11 19.16 -1.46
N GLY A 60 7.46 18.86 -2.72
CA GLY A 60 6.70 19.33 -3.87
C GLY A 60 5.30 18.69 -3.95
N PRO A 61 4.42 19.19 -4.84
CA PRO A 61 3.06 18.70 -4.99
C PRO A 61 2.95 17.17 -5.20
N MET A 62 3.87 16.58 -5.97
CA MET A 62 3.93 15.13 -6.18
C MET A 62 4.26 14.36 -4.91
N GLY A 63 5.17 14.87 -4.08
CA GLY A 63 5.54 14.22 -2.82
C GLY A 63 4.44 14.31 -1.77
N ILE A 64 3.74 15.45 -1.70
CA ILE A 64 2.54 15.59 -0.87
C ILE A 64 1.44 14.63 -1.33
N ALA A 65 1.17 14.57 -2.64
CA ALA A 65 0.18 13.65 -3.21
C ALA A 65 0.55 12.19 -2.96
N HIS A 66 1.83 11.83 -3.11
CA HIS A 66 2.33 10.49 -2.84
C HIS A 66 2.18 10.12 -1.36
N ALA A 67 2.63 10.98 -0.44
CA ALA A 67 2.56 10.74 0.99
C ALA A 67 1.09 10.65 1.48
N GLY A 68 0.24 11.60 1.08
CA GLY A 68 -1.18 11.60 1.42
C GLY A 68 -1.92 10.40 0.84
N GLY A 69 -1.64 10.03 -0.41
CA GLY A 69 -2.22 8.84 -1.03
C GLY A 69 -1.84 7.55 -0.32
N ASN A 70 -0.57 7.38 0.07
CA ASN A 70 -0.12 6.22 0.83
C ASN A 70 -0.71 6.17 2.24
N ALA A 71 -0.86 7.33 2.90
CA ALA A 71 -1.55 7.41 4.19
C ALA A 71 -3.02 6.97 4.08
N ALA A 72 -3.73 7.39 3.03
CA ALA A 72 -5.10 6.95 2.76
C ALA A 72 -5.17 5.43 2.49
N ILE A 73 -4.24 4.88 1.70
CA ILE A 73 -4.13 3.44 1.44
C ILE A 73 -3.94 2.65 2.74
N LEU A 74 -3.05 3.09 3.62
CA LEU A 74 -2.84 2.47 4.93
C LEU A 74 -4.09 2.55 5.79
N GLY A 75 -4.78 3.69 5.81
CA GLY A 75 -6.04 3.86 6.53
C GLY A 75 -7.15 2.92 6.04
N MET A 76 -7.36 2.83 4.72
CA MET A 76 -8.33 1.91 4.12
C MET A 76 -7.98 0.45 4.41
N SER A 77 -6.70 0.10 4.31
CA SER A 77 -6.20 -1.24 4.61
C SER A 77 -6.40 -1.61 6.08
N GLY A 78 -6.13 -0.66 7.00
CA GLY A 78 -6.36 -0.83 8.43
C GLY A 78 -7.84 -1.03 8.76
N LEU A 79 -8.73 -0.22 8.17
CA LEU A 79 -10.18 -0.40 8.33
C LEU A 79 -10.67 -1.72 7.74
N SER A 80 -10.16 -2.11 6.56
CA SER A 80 -10.43 -3.43 5.97
C SER A 80 -10.02 -4.56 6.90
N LEU A 81 -8.82 -4.49 7.49
CA LEU A 81 -8.32 -5.49 8.43
C LEU A 81 -9.18 -5.56 9.69
N LEU A 82 -9.58 -4.43 10.25
CA LEU A 82 -10.45 -4.36 11.44
C LEU A 82 -11.80 -5.04 11.18
N LEU A 83 -12.42 -4.75 10.04
CA LEU A 83 -13.70 -5.34 9.66
C LEU A 83 -13.60 -6.87 9.46
N ARG A 84 -12.44 -7.35 9.00
CA ARG A 84 -12.17 -8.79 8.82
C ARG A 84 -11.99 -9.54 10.15
N GLN A 85 -11.78 -8.87 11.29
CA GLN A 85 -11.64 -9.54 12.59
C GLN A 85 -12.94 -10.19 13.07
N ARG A 86 -14.09 -9.81 12.50
CA ARG A 86 -15.41 -10.34 12.86
C ARG A 86 -15.64 -11.78 12.42
N SER A 87 -14.90 -12.27 11.42
CA SER A 87 -15.04 -13.66 10.94
C SER A 87 -13.76 -14.16 10.28
N ALA A 88 -13.39 -15.40 10.58
CA ALA A 88 -12.21 -15.99 9.98
C ALA A 88 -12.40 -16.50 8.53
N ARG A 89 -13.66 -16.69 8.11
CA ARG A 89 -14.00 -17.36 6.84
C ARG A 89 -14.84 -16.50 5.90
N ARG A 90 -15.37 -15.37 6.37
CA ARG A 90 -16.18 -14.45 5.57
C ARG A 90 -15.57 -13.06 5.60
N VAL A 91 -15.51 -12.41 4.45
CA VAL A 91 -15.08 -11.02 4.33
C VAL A 91 -16.31 -10.13 4.11
N PRO A 92 -16.56 -9.12 4.94
CA PRO A 92 -17.64 -8.16 4.69
C PRO A 92 -17.46 -7.42 3.37
N ALA A 93 -18.55 -7.12 2.65
CA ALA A 93 -18.50 -6.38 1.39
C ALA A 93 -17.78 -5.03 1.51
N THR A 94 -17.93 -4.35 2.65
CA THR A 94 -17.21 -3.11 2.95
C THR A 94 -15.69 -3.31 3.04
N ALA A 95 -15.22 -4.42 3.63
CA ALA A 95 -13.80 -4.73 3.71
C ALA A 95 -13.19 -5.09 2.34
N LEU A 96 -13.98 -5.75 1.48
CA LEU A 96 -13.62 -6.02 0.07
C LEU A 96 -13.49 -4.71 -0.71
N GLY A 97 -14.48 -3.83 -0.60
CA GLY A 97 -14.47 -2.51 -1.25
C GLY A 97 -13.27 -1.66 -0.84
N LEU A 98 -12.93 -1.62 0.45
CA LEU A 98 -11.76 -0.91 0.96
C LEU A 98 -10.44 -1.50 0.43
N SER A 99 -10.33 -2.83 0.36
CA SER A 99 -9.16 -3.55 -0.17
C SER A 99 -8.97 -3.25 -1.67
N ALA A 100 -10.05 -3.30 -2.45
CA ALA A 100 -10.04 -2.97 -3.86
C ALA A 100 -9.69 -1.49 -4.12
N ALA A 101 -10.25 -0.56 -3.34
CA ALA A 101 -9.94 0.86 -3.45
C ALA A 101 -8.47 1.15 -3.10
N ALA A 102 -7.94 0.51 -2.05
CA ALA A 102 -6.53 0.59 -1.70
C ALA A 102 -5.63 0.07 -2.84
N ALA A 103 -5.96 -1.09 -3.43
CA ALA A 103 -5.22 -1.65 -4.56
C ALA A 103 -5.27 -0.74 -5.81
N ALA A 104 -6.43 -0.14 -6.11
CA ALA A 104 -6.54 0.82 -7.21
C ALA A 104 -5.67 2.06 -6.97
N MET A 105 -5.72 2.65 -5.78
CA MET A 105 -4.88 3.81 -5.44
C MET A 105 -3.38 3.49 -5.41
N LEU A 106 -2.99 2.24 -5.13
CA LEU A 106 -1.59 1.80 -5.20
C LEU A 106 -1.00 1.95 -6.60
N THR A 107 -1.79 1.83 -7.65
CA THR A 107 -1.29 2.05 -9.04
C THR A 107 -0.84 3.50 -9.24
N ILE A 108 -1.65 4.46 -8.77
CA ILE A 108 -1.40 5.89 -8.89
C ILE A 108 -0.22 6.28 -8.00
N THR A 109 -0.27 5.90 -6.72
CA THR A 109 0.77 6.27 -5.76
C THR A 109 2.10 5.56 -6.05
N GLY A 110 2.06 4.35 -6.60
CA GLY A 110 3.24 3.62 -7.10
C GLY A 110 3.94 4.36 -8.24
N TRP A 111 3.18 4.87 -9.22
CA TRP A 111 3.75 5.74 -10.26
C TRP A 111 4.37 6.99 -9.64
N LEU A 112 3.65 7.72 -8.77
CA LEU A 112 4.20 8.91 -8.11
C LEU A 112 5.51 8.62 -7.38
N GLY A 113 5.61 7.48 -6.70
CA GLY A 113 6.85 7.05 -6.04
C GLY A 113 8.00 6.81 -7.01
N GLY A 114 7.71 6.19 -8.16
CA GLY A 114 8.69 6.03 -9.25
C GLY A 114 9.15 7.37 -9.83
N GLU A 115 8.24 8.31 -10.05
CA GLU A 115 8.57 9.66 -10.55
C GLU A 115 9.47 10.42 -9.57
N LEU A 116 9.18 10.33 -8.26
CA LEU A 116 10.01 10.91 -7.20
C LEU A 116 11.41 10.28 -7.16
N ALA A 117 11.51 8.96 -7.31
CA ALA A 117 12.80 8.27 -7.30
C ALA A 117 13.63 8.57 -8.55
N PHE A 118 13.07 8.31 -9.74
CA PHE A 118 13.82 8.34 -10.99
C PHE A 118 14.01 9.74 -11.58
N ARG A 119 13.06 10.67 -11.37
CA ARG A 119 13.17 12.04 -11.92
C ARG A 119 13.58 13.09 -10.90
N LYS A 120 13.27 12.89 -9.63
CA LYS A 120 13.65 13.83 -8.55
C LYS A 120 14.82 13.33 -7.71
N GLY A 121 15.35 12.13 -8.01
CA GLY A 121 16.54 11.60 -7.35
C GLY A 121 16.34 11.29 -5.87
N ILE A 122 15.09 11.08 -5.42
CA ILE A 122 14.79 10.84 -4.00
C ILE A 122 15.05 9.37 -3.67
N GLY A 123 15.86 9.11 -2.65
CA GLY A 123 16.16 7.75 -2.20
C GLY A 123 17.06 6.95 -3.14
N VAL A 124 17.75 7.61 -4.09
CA VAL A 124 18.73 6.98 -4.99
C VAL A 124 20.12 7.57 -4.77
N VAL A 125 21.15 6.72 -4.86
CA VAL A 125 22.55 7.17 -4.84
C VAL A 125 22.89 7.72 -6.23
N PRO A 126 23.41 8.95 -6.35
CA PRO A 126 23.86 9.48 -7.64
C PRO A 126 24.95 8.58 -8.25
N PRO A 127 25.00 8.41 -9.58
CA PRO A 127 26.10 7.70 -10.21
C PRO A 127 27.45 8.38 -9.89
N PRO A 128 28.57 7.64 -9.81
CA PRO A 128 29.87 8.22 -9.56
C PRO A 128 30.18 9.29 -10.61
N GLN A 129 30.55 10.49 -10.17
CA GLN A 129 31.01 11.54 -11.06
C GLN A 129 32.38 11.13 -11.61
N ARG A 130 32.49 10.97 -12.94
CA ARG A 130 33.76 10.76 -13.64
C ARG A 130 34.41 12.09 -13.96
#